data_AF-A0A817SC10-F1
#
_entry.id   AF-A0A817SC10-F1
#
_cell.length_a   1.000
_cell.length_b   1.000
_cell.length_c   1.000
_cell.angle_alpha   90.00
_cell.angle_beta   90.00
_cell.angle_gamma   90.00
#
_symmetry.space_group_name_H-M   'P 1'
#
loop_
_entity.id
_entity.type
_entity.pdbx_description
1 polymer ?
#
loop_
_entity_poly.entity_id
_entity_poly.type
_entity_poly.pdbx_seq_one_letter_code
_entity_poly.pdbx_strand_id
1 'polypeptide(L)'
;ESNNENDEKKFMDYSDRVFESAINQAIKLTEEAYENMLYKEVLKHGFFQLQNSRDNYRELCTGIEKMNMSLIKRFIEVQTLLLAPICPHVCDYVYQLLYPNKSIMEAKWPIPGKIDQSLIDSCNYLLNSVHYFRNRSKTLTAQQNKKYSEAIIHVARDYPRWQIFVINQLKKIFKENSS
;
A
#
# COMPACT_ATOMS: atom_id res chain seq x y z
N GLU A 1 22.75 -11.85 -31.23
CA GLU A 1 21.49 -11.11 -30.99
C GLU A 1 20.36 -12.13 -30.84
N SER A 2 19.31 -11.75 -30.12
CA SER A 2 18.10 -12.52 -29.74
C SER A 2 18.31 -13.74 -28.82
N ASN A 3 18.38 -13.49 -27.49
CA ASN A 3 17.93 -14.42 -26.43
C ASN A 3 17.93 -13.75 -25.04
N ASN A 4 17.46 -12.50 -24.91
CA ASN A 4 17.45 -11.78 -23.63
C ASN A 4 16.11 -11.06 -23.32
N GLU A 5 15.03 -11.34 -24.03
CA GLU A 5 13.70 -10.75 -23.75
C GLU A 5 12.78 -11.66 -22.94
N ASN A 6 13.19 -12.91 -22.66
CA ASN A 6 12.34 -13.90 -21.98
C ASN A 6 12.71 -14.17 -20.51
N ASP A 7 13.73 -13.49 -19.97
CA ASP A 7 14.19 -13.64 -18.57
C ASP A 7 13.64 -12.57 -17.59
N GLU A 8 12.83 -11.62 -18.06
CA GLU A 8 12.30 -10.51 -17.24
C GLU A 8 10.88 -10.71 -16.69
N LYS A 9 10.31 -11.93 -16.76
CA LYS A 9 9.20 -12.30 -15.86
C LYS A 9 9.76 -12.81 -14.54
N LYS A 10 10.50 -11.95 -13.84
CA LYS A 10 10.76 -12.13 -12.41
C LYS A 10 9.39 -12.24 -11.75
N PHE A 11 9.09 -13.38 -11.11
CA PHE A 11 7.85 -13.55 -10.36
C PHE A 11 7.71 -12.35 -9.42
N MET A 12 6.74 -11.47 -9.69
CA MET A 12 6.44 -10.39 -8.76
C MET A 12 5.85 -11.03 -7.51
N ASP A 13 6.58 -10.92 -6.41
CA ASP A 13 6.14 -11.41 -5.12
C ASP A 13 4.81 -10.73 -4.72
N TYR A 14 4.07 -11.38 -3.83
CA TYR A 14 2.83 -10.83 -3.28
C TYR A 14 3.04 -9.40 -2.76
N SER A 15 4.17 -9.15 -2.10
CA SER A 15 4.52 -7.85 -1.54
C SER A 15 4.72 -6.79 -2.63
N ASP A 16 5.37 -7.15 -3.74
CA ASP A 16 5.60 -6.27 -4.89
C ASP A 16 4.27 -5.85 -5.54
N ARG A 17 3.37 -6.80 -5.75
CA ARG A 17 2.06 -6.56 -6.38
C ARG A 17 1.16 -5.66 -5.53
N VAL A 18 1.20 -5.86 -4.21
CA VAL A 18 0.48 -5.00 -3.26
C VAL A 18 1.03 -3.58 -3.32
N PHE A 19 2.36 -3.43 -3.30
CA PHE A 19 2.98 -2.11 -3.30
C PHE A 19 2.76 -1.38 -4.64
N GLU A 20 2.85 -2.07 -5.77
CA GLU A 20 2.49 -1.52 -7.08
C GLU A 20 1.03 -1.05 -7.11
N SER A 21 0.10 -1.87 -6.62
CA SER A 21 -1.32 -1.51 -6.58
C SER A 21 -1.57 -0.30 -5.68
N ALA A 22 -0.85 -0.19 -4.55
CA ALA A 22 -0.93 0.95 -3.65
C ALA A 22 -0.40 2.25 -4.29
N ILE A 23 0.70 2.19 -5.06
CA ILE A 23 1.21 3.33 -5.83
C ILE A 23 0.16 3.80 -6.84
N ASN A 24 -0.42 2.86 -7.60
CA ASN A 24 -1.46 3.16 -8.60
C ASN A 24 -2.71 3.78 -7.95
N GLN A 25 -3.12 3.27 -6.79
CA GLN A 25 -4.24 3.83 -6.02
C GLN A 25 -3.94 5.25 -5.53
N ALA A 26 -2.73 5.50 -5.03
CA ALA A 26 -2.32 6.82 -4.58
C ALA A 26 -2.32 7.85 -5.71
N ILE A 27 -1.86 7.49 -6.91
CA ILE A 27 -1.91 8.36 -8.10
C ILE A 27 -3.36 8.79 -8.38
N LYS A 28 -4.28 7.82 -8.48
CA LYS A 28 -5.69 8.08 -8.78
C LYS A 28 -6.35 8.97 -7.73
N LEU A 29 -6.20 8.64 -6.44
CA LEU A 29 -6.78 9.43 -5.35
C LEU A 29 -6.20 10.85 -5.30
N THR A 30 -4.91 11.01 -5.62
CA THR A 30 -4.27 12.32 -5.62
C THR A 30 -4.71 13.16 -6.82
N GLU A 31 -4.89 12.56 -7.99
CA GLU A 31 -5.46 13.21 -9.18
C GLU A 31 -6.87 13.71 -8.90
N GLU A 32 -7.76 12.84 -8.39
CA GLU A 32 -9.13 13.22 -7.99
C GLU A 32 -9.13 14.34 -6.94
N ALA A 33 -8.22 14.31 -5.97
CA ALA A 33 -8.11 15.36 -4.96
C ALA A 33 -7.60 16.70 -5.54
N TYR A 34 -6.69 16.67 -6.53
CA TYR A 34 -6.24 17.86 -7.23
C TYR A 34 -7.36 18.47 -8.09
N GLU A 35 -8.13 17.64 -8.81
CA GLU A 35 -9.28 18.09 -9.60
C GLU A 35 -10.33 18.79 -8.74
N ASN A 36 -10.55 18.29 -7.52
CA ASN A 36 -11.48 18.89 -6.54
C ASN A 36 -10.85 20.01 -5.70
N MET A 37 -9.59 20.39 -5.95
CA MET A 37 -8.84 21.40 -5.19
C MET A 37 -8.71 21.10 -3.67
N LEU A 38 -8.75 19.82 -3.29
CA LEU A 38 -8.66 19.34 -1.91
C LEU A 38 -7.20 19.10 -1.50
N TYR A 39 -6.42 20.18 -1.36
CA TYR A 39 -4.97 20.09 -1.11
C TYR A 39 -4.57 19.35 0.18
N LYS A 40 -5.45 19.32 1.19
CA LYS A 40 -5.23 18.51 2.40
C LYS A 40 -5.27 17.00 2.08
N GLU A 41 -6.18 16.59 1.20
CA GLU A 41 -6.32 15.20 0.78
C GLU A 41 -5.22 14.80 -0.19
N VAL A 42 -4.82 15.72 -1.07
CA VAL A 42 -3.61 15.57 -1.89
C VAL A 42 -2.40 15.21 -1.02
N LEU A 43 -2.12 15.96 0.05
CA LEU A 43 -0.97 15.66 0.91
C LEU A 43 -1.12 14.33 1.66
N LYS A 44 -2.35 14.02 2.09
CA LYS A 44 -2.67 12.75 2.75
C LYS A 44 -2.41 11.55 1.83
N HIS A 45 -2.93 11.56 0.62
CA HIS A 45 -2.85 10.44 -0.33
C HIS A 45 -1.51 10.43 -1.06
N GLY A 46 -1.11 11.57 -1.61
CA GLY A 46 0.08 11.73 -2.44
C GLY A 46 1.39 11.68 -1.66
N PHE A 47 1.41 11.94 -0.35
CA PHE A 47 2.62 11.88 0.48
C PHE A 47 2.47 10.88 1.63
N PHE A 48 1.63 11.17 2.64
CA PHE A 48 1.64 10.38 3.88
C PHE A 48 1.27 8.91 3.69
N GLN A 49 0.21 8.62 2.94
CA GLN A 49 -0.20 7.23 2.68
C GLN A 49 0.78 6.49 1.76
N LEU A 50 1.35 7.19 0.78
CA LEU A 50 2.34 6.62 -0.12
C LEU A 50 3.64 6.26 0.63
N GLN A 51 4.12 7.15 1.51
CA GLN A 51 5.25 6.87 2.42
C GLN A 51 4.96 5.68 3.35
N ASN A 52 3.77 5.63 3.96
CA ASN A 52 3.37 4.51 4.80
C ASN A 52 3.35 3.18 4.03
N SER A 53 2.90 3.20 2.77
CA SER A 53 2.89 2.02 1.89
C SER A 53 4.31 1.52 1.61
N ARG A 54 5.28 2.43 1.42
CA ARG A 54 6.71 2.07 1.30
C ARG A 54 7.24 1.45 2.59
N ASP A 55 6.92 2.02 3.74
CA ASP A 55 7.41 1.53 5.02
C ASP A 55 6.86 0.13 5.33
N ASN A 56 5.58 -0.11 5.04
CA ASN A 56 4.97 -1.45 5.10
C ASN A 56 5.67 -2.44 4.15
N TYR A 57 5.93 -2.03 2.91
CA TYR A 57 6.64 -2.86 1.93
C TYR A 57 8.05 -3.22 2.43
N ARG A 58 8.78 -2.26 3.02
CA ARG A 58 10.07 -2.49 3.65
C ARG A 58 10.00 -3.48 4.81
N GLU A 59 9.01 -3.35 5.69
CA GLU A 59 8.82 -4.29 6.80
C GLU A 59 8.56 -5.72 6.32
N LEU A 60 7.70 -5.88 5.32
CA LEU A 60 7.38 -7.18 4.71
C LEU A 60 8.60 -7.81 4.03
N CYS A 61 9.43 -7.01 3.36
CA CYS A 61 10.63 -7.49 2.68
C CYS A 61 11.82 -7.78 3.61
N THR A 62 11.81 -7.34 4.88
CA THR A 62 12.98 -7.48 5.78
C THR A 62 13.31 -8.95 6.11
N GLY A 63 12.39 -9.89 5.89
CA GLY A 63 12.59 -11.31 6.19
C GLY A 63 13.16 -12.16 5.05
N ILE A 64 12.50 -12.19 3.89
CA ILE A 64 12.65 -13.28 2.91
C ILE A 64 13.34 -12.81 1.61
N GLU A 65 13.14 -11.57 1.16
CA GLU A 65 13.62 -11.10 -0.14
C GLU A 65 14.05 -9.62 -0.15
N LYS A 66 15.04 -9.29 -1.00
CA LYS A 66 15.45 -7.90 -1.20
C LYS A 66 14.39 -7.14 -2.00
N MET A 67 14.07 -5.93 -1.56
CA MET A 67 13.13 -5.03 -2.25
C MET A 67 13.47 -4.84 -3.72
N ASN A 68 12.44 -4.75 -4.54
CA ASN A 68 12.58 -4.58 -5.97
C ASN A 68 13.02 -3.13 -6.30
N MET A 69 14.23 -3.01 -6.86
CA MET A 69 14.83 -1.70 -7.16
C MET A 69 14.03 -0.91 -8.20
N SER A 70 13.44 -1.57 -9.20
CA SER A 70 12.62 -0.88 -10.21
C SER A 70 11.36 -0.28 -9.59
N LEU A 71 10.74 -1.01 -8.66
CA LEU A 71 9.54 -0.57 -7.97
C LEU A 71 9.83 0.59 -6.99
N ILE A 72 10.97 0.55 -6.28
CA ILE A 72 11.41 1.69 -5.46
C ILE A 72 11.68 2.91 -6.33
N LYS A 73 12.40 2.77 -7.45
CA LYS A 73 12.66 3.89 -8.36
C LYS A 73 11.36 4.52 -8.86
N ARG A 74 10.40 3.69 -9.26
CA ARG A 74 9.05 4.13 -9.66
C ARG A 74 8.34 4.86 -8.53
N PHE A 75 8.42 4.36 -7.29
CA PHE A 75 7.86 5.05 -6.13
C PHE A 75 8.46 6.44 -5.95
N ILE A 76 9.79 6.59 -6.03
CA ILE A 76 10.44 7.89 -5.87
C ILE A 76 9.98 8.84 -6.97
N GLU A 77 9.96 8.39 -8.22
CA GLU A 77 9.50 9.18 -9.35
C GLU A 77 8.05 9.65 -9.17
N VAL A 78 7.13 8.73 -8.87
CA VAL A 78 5.71 9.06 -8.64
C VAL A 78 5.56 10.01 -7.47
N GLN A 79 6.21 9.74 -6.34
CA GLN A 79 6.16 10.58 -5.14
C GLN A 79 6.62 12.01 -5.45
N THR A 80 7.68 12.15 -6.24
CA THR A 80 8.23 13.43 -6.67
C THR A 80 7.29 14.17 -7.61
N LEU A 81 6.66 13.48 -8.57
CA LEU A 81 5.68 14.08 -9.49
C LEU A 81 4.41 14.54 -8.76
N LEU A 82 3.87 13.72 -7.86
CA LEU A 82 2.66 14.05 -7.09
C LEU A 82 2.89 15.25 -6.16
N LEU A 83 4.11 15.46 -5.67
CA LEU A 83 4.45 16.55 -4.75
C LEU A 83 4.92 17.83 -5.47
N ALA A 84 5.20 17.75 -6.77
CA ALA A 84 5.73 18.86 -7.58
C ALA A 84 4.92 20.17 -7.45
N PRO A 85 3.57 20.15 -7.43
CA PRO A 85 2.77 21.38 -7.31
C PRO A 85 2.87 22.07 -5.94
N ILE A 86 3.26 21.34 -4.88
CA ILE A 86 3.34 21.87 -3.50
C ILE A 86 4.78 22.29 -3.18
N CYS A 87 5.77 21.45 -3.50
CA CYS A 87 7.17 21.67 -3.15
C CYS A 87 8.08 21.56 -4.39
N PRO A 88 8.00 22.50 -5.35
CA PRO A 88 8.68 22.38 -6.64
C PRO A 88 10.21 22.31 -6.51
N HIS A 89 10.83 23.11 -5.63
CA HIS A 89 12.29 23.15 -5.48
C HIS A 89 12.90 21.82 -5.01
N VAL A 90 12.25 21.17 -4.03
CA VAL A 90 12.71 19.89 -3.50
C VAL A 90 12.47 18.80 -4.54
N CYS A 91 11.31 18.83 -5.21
CA CYS A 91 10.96 17.84 -6.21
C CYS A 91 11.86 17.94 -7.45
N ASP A 92 12.22 19.14 -7.90
CA ASP A 92 13.16 19.35 -9.01
C ASP A 92 14.56 18.81 -8.65
N TYR A 93 15.06 19.09 -7.44
CA TYR A 93 16.33 18.51 -6.97
C TYR A 93 16.30 16.97 -6.94
N VAL A 94 15.25 16.36 -6.40
CA VAL A 94 15.11 14.90 -6.37
C VAL A 94 14.96 14.32 -7.79
N TYR A 95 14.24 15.01 -8.67
CA TYR A 95 14.04 14.59 -10.04
C TYR A 95 15.36 14.65 -10.84
N GLN A 96 16.19 15.68 -10.64
CA GLN A 96 17.52 15.77 -11.24
C GLN A 96 18.46 14.65 -10.75
N LEU A 97 18.31 14.18 -9.51
CA LEU A 97 19.06 13.02 -9.00
C LEU A 97 18.67 11.72 -9.71
N LEU A 98 17.40 11.56 -10.10
CA LEU A 98 16.93 10.41 -10.88
C LEU A 98 17.26 10.53 -12.36
N TYR A 99 17.06 11.72 -12.92
CA TYR A 99 17.19 12.05 -14.33
C TYR A 99 18.07 13.31 -14.49
N PRO A 100 19.38 13.14 -14.68
CA PRO A 100 20.30 14.26 -14.84
C PRO A 100 19.89 15.16 -16.00
N ASN A 101 20.00 16.48 -15.80
CA ASN A 101 19.71 17.52 -16.79
C ASN A 101 18.24 17.63 -17.25
N LYS A 102 17.28 17.05 -16.52
CA LYS A 102 15.86 17.26 -16.77
C LYS A 102 15.23 18.03 -15.63
N SER A 103 14.35 18.98 -15.95
CA SER A 103 13.53 19.64 -14.93
C SER A 103 12.21 18.92 -14.75
N ILE A 104 11.70 18.92 -13.52
CA ILE A 104 10.38 18.39 -13.21
C ILE A 104 9.25 19.17 -13.89
N MET A 105 9.48 20.42 -14.27
CA MET A 105 8.47 21.26 -14.93
C MET A 105 8.06 20.75 -16.32
N GLU A 106 8.92 19.97 -16.96
CA GLU A 106 8.65 19.32 -18.26
C GLU A 106 8.05 17.92 -18.09
N ALA A 107 7.99 17.42 -16.85
CA ALA A 107 7.50 16.08 -16.57
C ALA A 107 5.97 16.02 -16.67
N LYS A 108 5.49 14.88 -17.15
CA LYS A 108 4.05 14.60 -17.27
C LYS A 108 3.53 13.98 -15.98
N TRP A 109 2.23 14.13 -15.75
CA TRP A 109 1.54 13.44 -14.66
C TRP A 109 1.70 11.90 -14.81
N PRO A 110 1.96 11.17 -13.72
CA PRO A 110 2.16 9.73 -13.77
C PRO A 110 0.85 9.01 -14.15
N ILE A 111 0.95 8.01 -15.02
CA ILE A 111 -0.21 7.23 -15.46
C ILE A 111 -0.47 6.11 -14.44
N PRO A 112 -1.68 5.99 -13.88
CA PRO A 112 -2.01 4.90 -12.97
C PRO A 112 -2.07 3.57 -13.73
N GLY A 113 -1.42 2.55 -13.18
CA GLY A 113 -1.53 1.17 -13.66
C GLY A 113 -2.78 0.46 -13.11
N LYS A 114 -2.81 -0.87 -13.21
CA LYS A 114 -3.89 -1.69 -12.66
C LYS A 114 -3.91 -1.60 -11.12
N ILE A 115 -5.11 -1.41 -10.55
CA ILE A 115 -5.33 -1.39 -9.10
C ILE A 115 -6.08 -2.67 -8.72
N ASP A 116 -5.42 -3.56 -7.97
CA ASP A 116 -6.05 -4.76 -7.43
C ASP A 116 -6.50 -4.49 -5.98
N GLN A 117 -7.71 -3.96 -5.80
CA GLN A 117 -8.23 -3.58 -4.47
C GLN A 117 -8.24 -4.74 -3.46
N SER A 118 -8.57 -5.95 -3.92
CA SER A 118 -8.57 -7.15 -3.07
C SER A 118 -7.20 -7.46 -2.47
N LEU A 119 -6.10 -7.13 -3.16
CA LEU A 119 -4.74 -7.35 -2.65
C LEU A 119 -4.37 -6.33 -1.58
N ILE A 120 -4.79 -5.08 -1.79
CA ILE A 120 -4.58 -4.00 -0.82
C ILE A 120 -5.35 -4.33 0.47
N ASP A 121 -6.60 -4.76 0.33
CA ASP A 121 -7.45 -5.13 1.47
C ASP A 121 -6.89 -6.35 2.22
N SER A 122 -6.39 -7.37 1.50
CA SER A 122 -5.76 -8.53 2.14
C SER A 122 -4.47 -8.16 2.88
N CYS A 123 -3.65 -7.25 2.32
CA CYS A 123 -2.45 -6.76 3.00
C CYS A 123 -2.80 -5.95 4.25
N ASN A 124 -3.79 -5.04 4.16
CA ASN A 124 -4.26 -4.28 5.31
C ASN A 124 -4.79 -5.20 6.41
N TYR A 125 -5.54 -6.24 6.06
CA TYR A 125 -5.97 -7.26 7.02
C TYR A 125 -4.79 -7.95 7.72
N LEU A 126 -3.76 -8.34 6.96
CA LEU A 126 -2.55 -8.96 7.50
C LEU A 126 -1.81 -8.02 8.45
N LEU A 127 -1.56 -6.77 8.05
CA LEU A 127 -0.88 -5.77 8.88
C LEU A 127 -1.66 -5.48 10.17
N ASN A 128 -2.99 -5.34 10.08
CA ASN A 128 -3.84 -5.17 11.25
C ASN A 128 -3.80 -6.38 12.19
N SER A 129 -3.76 -7.59 11.64
CA SER A 129 -3.65 -8.83 12.42
C SER A 129 -2.31 -8.94 13.14
N VAL A 130 -1.22 -8.59 12.46
CA VAL A 130 0.14 -8.53 13.05
C VAL A 130 0.19 -7.48 14.17
N HIS A 131 -0.38 -6.30 13.94
CA HIS A 131 -0.44 -5.24 14.94
C HIS A 131 -1.25 -5.67 16.17
N TYR A 132 -2.43 -6.26 15.95
CA TYR A 132 -3.27 -6.80 17.02
C TYR A 132 -2.53 -7.86 17.83
N PHE A 133 -1.87 -8.81 17.15
CA PHE A 133 -1.09 -9.86 17.77
C PHE A 133 0.06 -9.30 18.62
N ARG A 134 0.84 -8.36 18.06
CA ARG A 134 1.96 -7.70 18.76
C ARG A 134 1.49 -6.99 20.02
N ASN A 135 0.37 -6.27 19.96
CA ASN A 135 -0.19 -5.59 21.12
C ASN A 135 -0.69 -6.58 22.17
N ARG A 136 -1.40 -7.63 21.75
CA ARG A 136 -1.88 -8.67 22.66
C ARG A 136 -0.75 -9.39 23.36
N SER A 137 0.31 -9.72 22.63
CA SER A 137 1.54 -10.33 23.14
C SER A 137 2.18 -9.44 24.22
N LYS A 138 2.37 -8.14 23.94
CA LYS A 138 2.90 -7.18 24.92
C LYS A 138 2.08 -7.14 26.21
N THR A 139 0.76 -7.04 26.09
CA THR A 139 -0.14 -7.01 27.25
C THR A 139 -0.03 -8.29 28.09
N LEU A 140 0.01 -9.46 27.46
CA LEU A 140 0.11 -10.74 28.16
C LEU A 140 1.47 -10.92 28.86
N THR A 141 2.56 -10.52 28.21
CA THR A 141 3.91 -10.59 28.81
C THR A 141 4.04 -9.64 29.99
N ALA A 142 3.45 -8.44 29.93
CA ALA A 142 3.45 -7.49 31.04
C ALA A 142 2.59 -7.98 32.22
N GLN A 143 1.44 -8.60 31.96
CA GLN A 143 0.55 -9.09 33.01
C GLN A 143 1.09 -10.32 33.75
N GLN A 144 1.79 -11.22 33.04
CA GLN A 144 2.20 -12.51 33.58
C GLN A 144 3.71 -12.64 33.82
N ASN A 145 4.50 -11.60 33.53
CA ASN A 145 5.98 -11.61 33.56
C ASN A 145 6.59 -12.85 32.88
N LYS A 146 5.89 -13.42 31.90
CA LYS A 146 6.27 -14.66 31.21
C LYS A 146 6.48 -14.38 29.73
N LYS A 147 7.60 -14.88 29.20
CA LYS A 147 7.86 -14.89 27.77
C LYS A 147 7.22 -16.14 27.17
N TYR A 148 6.49 -15.95 26.08
CA TYR A 148 5.88 -17.03 25.31
C TYR A 148 6.78 -17.39 24.13
N SER A 149 7.03 -18.68 23.92
CA SER A 149 7.89 -19.18 22.84
C SER A 149 7.09 -19.62 21.61
N GLU A 150 5.80 -19.95 21.79
CA GLU A 150 4.94 -20.53 20.77
C GLU A 150 3.63 -19.76 20.68
N ALA A 151 3.08 -19.68 19.47
CA ALA A 151 1.79 -19.07 19.19
C ALA A 151 1.02 -19.92 18.19
N ILE A 152 -0.29 -20.08 18.42
CA ILE A 152 -1.20 -20.81 17.54
C ILE A 152 -2.24 -19.80 17.03
N ILE A 153 -2.36 -19.68 15.71
CA ILE A 153 -3.31 -18.80 15.04
C ILE A 153 -4.45 -19.67 14.49
N HIS A 154 -5.67 -19.41 14.94
CA HIS A 154 -6.87 -20.08 14.42
C HIS A 154 -7.61 -19.15 13.46
N VAL A 155 -7.84 -19.63 12.24
CA VAL A 155 -8.61 -18.92 11.21
C VAL A 155 -9.87 -19.72 10.92
N ALA A 156 -11.03 -19.12 11.16
CA ALA A 156 -12.31 -19.72 10.80
C ALA A 156 -12.56 -19.58 9.30
N ARG A 157 -12.97 -20.66 8.63
CA ARG A 157 -13.35 -20.63 7.20
C ARG A 157 -14.72 -20.00 7.00
N ASP A 158 -15.64 -20.32 7.90
CA ASP A 158 -17.02 -19.83 7.88
C ASP A 158 -17.35 -19.14 9.21
N TYR A 159 -18.24 -18.16 9.13
CA TYR A 159 -18.79 -17.53 10.32
C TYR A 159 -19.65 -18.52 11.12
N PRO A 160 -19.65 -18.44 12.46
CA PRO A 160 -20.61 -19.17 13.29
C PRO A 160 -22.05 -18.92 12.88
N ARG A 161 -22.93 -19.92 13.04
CA ARG A 161 -24.34 -19.87 12.58
C ARG A 161 -25.10 -18.61 13.00
N TRP A 162 -24.92 -18.17 14.24
CA TRP A 162 -25.58 -16.97 14.76
C TRP A 162 -25.07 -15.68 14.08
N GLN A 163 -23.78 -15.60 13.74
CA GLN A 163 -23.22 -14.46 13.01
C GLN A 163 -23.73 -14.43 11.57
N ILE A 164 -23.83 -15.60 10.91
CA ILE A 164 -24.43 -15.71 9.58
C ILE A 164 -25.87 -15.18 9.61
N PHE A 165 -26.66 -15.57 10.61
CA PHE A 165 -28.03 -15.06 10.76
C PHE A 165 -28.06 -13.53 10.86
N VAL A 166 -27.25 -12.94 11.74
CA VAL A 166 -27.18 -11.48 11.93
C VAL A 166 -26.69 -10.79 10.65
N ILE A 167 -25.62 -11.28 10.03
CA ILE A 167 -25.08 -10.72 8.77
C ILE A 167 -26.15 -10.76 7.66
N ASN A 168 -26.94 -11.83 7.57
CA ASN A 168 -28.00 -11.93 6.58
C ASN A 168 -29.14 -10.92 6.84
N GLN A 169 -29.52 -10.71 8.10
CA GLN A 169 -30.50 -9.66 8.43
C GLN A 169 -29.97 -8.27 8.10
N LEU A 170 -28.72 -7.97 8.46
CA LEU A 170 -28.08 -6.69 8.13
C LEU A 170 -27.97 -6.49 6.61
N LYS A 171 -27.61 -7.54 5.87
CA LYS A 171 -27.53 -7.50 4.40
C LYS A 171 -28.90 -7.24 3.76
N LYS A 172 -29.98 -7.75 4.35
CA LYS A 172 -31.34 -7.48 3.89
C LYS A 172 -31.70 -6.00 4.09
N ILE A 173 -31.52 -5.48 5.30
CA ILE A 173 -31.79 -4.07 5.65
C ILE A 173 -30.96 -3.12 4.78
N PHE A 174 -29.69 -3.45 4.54
CA PHE A 174 -28.82 -2.63 3.69
C PHE A 174 -29.33 -2.54 2.25
N LYS A 175 -29.80 -3.65 1.67
CA LYS A 175 -30.36 -3.67 0.31
C LYS A 175 -31.67 -2.89 0.19
N GLU A 176 -32.53 -3.01 1.19
CA GLU A 176 -33.81 -2.30 1.25
C GLU A 176 -33.64 -0.78 1.30
N ASN A 177 -32.62 -0.28 2.01
CA ASN A 177 -32.33 1.16 2.12
C ASN A 177 -31.43 1.72 1.00
N SER A 178 -30.77 0.87 0.21
CA SER A 178 -29.92 1.29 -0.92
C SER A 178 -30.67 1.32 -2.25
N SER A 179 -31.95 0.94 -2.25
CA SER A 179 -32.89 1.04 -3.37
C SER A 179 -33.78 2.26 -3.18
#